data_AF-A0A7D9I1Z5-F1
#
_entry.id   AF-A0A7D9I1Z5-F1
#
_cell.length_a   1.000
_cell.length_b   1.000
_cell.length_c   1.000
_cell.angle_alpha   90.00
_cell.angle_beta   90.00
_cell.angle_gamma   90.00
#
_symmetry.space_group_name_H-M   'P 1'
#
loop_
_entity.id
_entity.type
_entity.pdbx_description
1 polymer ?
#
loop_
_entity_poly.entity_id
_entity_poly.type
_entity_poly.pdbx_seq_one_letter_code
_entity_poly.pdbx_strand_id
1 'polypeptide(L)'
;METAGALTIFERSCATKGLKYKDMLGDGDSSTYSAILESKPYGEDCIPSKLECIGHVQKRVGSRLRRLKSSNKGRKLSDGKGISGKGRLTTGKMDVLQNYYGLAIRENLDNVEEMAKAVKASLFHVASTEENPQHHLCPK
;
A
#
# COMPACT_ATOMS: atom_id res chain seq x y z
N MET A 1 -6.46 -13.09 -19.37
CA MET A 1 -7.78 -12.44 -19.52
C MET A 1 -7.68 -10.94 -19.25
N GLU A 2 -7.12 -10.52 -18.11
CA GLU A 2 -6.96 -9.09 -17.75
C GLU A 2 -6.05 -8.32 -18.71
N THR A 3 -4.86 -8.85 -19.02
CA THR A 3 -3.92 -8.21 -19.96
C THR A 3 -4.52 -7.98 -21.35
N ALA A 4 -5.17 -8.99 -21.92
CA ALA A 4 -5.83 -8.87 -23.22
C ALA A 4 -6.95 -7.82 -23.21
N GLY A 5 -7.72 -7.74 -22.12
CA GLY A 5 -8.76 -6.73 -21.96
C GLY A 5 -8.19 -5.31 -21.87
N ALA A 6 -7.11 -5.12 -21.10
CA ALA A 6 -6.44 -3.83 -20.99
C ALA A 6 -5.83 -3.38 -22.33
N LEU A 7 -5.13 -4.27 -23.04
CA LEU A 7 -4.62 -3.99 -24.39
C LEU A 7 -5.73 -3.52 -25.33
N THR A 8 -6.83 -4.28 -25.38
CA THR A 8 -8.02 -3.94 -26.18
C THR A 8 -8.58 -2.56 -25.82
N ILE A 9 -8.60 -2.18 -24.54
CA ILE A 9 -9.07 -0.87 -24.08
C ILE A 9 -8.14 0.25 -24.57
N PHE A 10 -6.83 0.06 -24.48
CA PHE A 10 -5.84 1.05 -24.91
C PHE A 10 -5.89 1.22 -26.43
N GLU A 11 -5.83 0.14 -27.20
CA GLU A 11 -5.86 0.17 -28.67
C GLU A 11 -7.12 0.84 -29.22
N ARG A 12 -8.31 0.50 -28.68
CA ARG A 12 -9.57 1.06 -29.19
C ARG A 12 -9.79 2.52 -28.82
N SER A 13 -9.11 3.04 -27.80
CA SER A 13 -9.40 4.37 -27.24
C SER A 13 -9.18 5.49 -28.27
N CYS A 14 -8.07 5.42 -29.02
CA CYS A 14 -7.80 6.35 -30.12
C CYS A 14 -8.85 6.23 -31.23
N ALA A 15 -9.10 5.02 -31.71
CA ALA A 15 -9.99 4.79 -32.85
C ALA A 15 -11.46 5.14 -32.56
N THR A 16 -11.93 4.87 -31.34
CA THR A 16 -13.36 5.01 -31.01
C THR A 16 -13.70 6.29 -30.26
N LYS A 17 -12.72 6.92 -29.60
CA LYS A 17 -12.93 8.09 -28.74
C LYS A 17 -11.97 9.26 -29.00
N GLY A 18 -10.91 9.06 -29.80
CA GLY A 18 -9.90 10.10 -30.04
C GLY A 18 -9.10 10.49 -28.80
N LEU A 19 -8.98 9.58 -27.81
CA LEU A 19 -8.33 9.83 -26.53
C LEU A 19 -7.11 8.93 -26.36
N LYS A 20 -6.09 9.41 -25.65
CA LYS A 20 -4.91 8.63 -25.23
C LYS A 20 -4.86 8.58 -23.70
N TYR A 21 -4.69 7.39 -23.13
CA TYR A 21 -4.47 7.24 -21.70
C TYR A 21 -3.01 7.54 -21.34
N LYS A 22 -2.80 8.53 -20.48
CA LYS A 22 -1.46 8.91 -20.01
C LYS A 22 -0.99 8.07 -18.82
N ASP A 23 -1.92 7.60 -18.00
CA ASP A 23 -1.61 6.92 -16.75
C ASP A 23 -2.43 5.63 -16.63
N MET A 24 -1.83 4.61 -16.06
CA MET A 24 -2.46 3.33 -15.74
C MET A 24 -2.32 3.07 -14.24
N LEU A 25 -3.46 3.04 -13.53
CA LEU A 25 -3.49 2.64 -12.12
C LEU A 25 -3.45 1.11 -12.01
N GLY A 26 -2.46 0.60 -11.29
CA GLY A 26 -2.25 -0.82 -11.06
C GLY A 26 -2.12 -1.19 -9.58
N ASP A 27 -2.43 -2.45 -9.29
CA ASP A 27 -2.28 -3.07 -7.98
C ASP A 27 -0.94 -3.85 -7.93
N GLY A 28 0.21 -3.15 -7.86
CA GLY A 28 1.53 -3.80 -7.79
C GLY A 28 2.03 -4.36 -9.12
N ASP A 29 2.88 -5.39 -9.07
CA ASP A 29 3.46 -6.01 -10.27
C ASP A 29 2.37 -6.71 -11.09
N SER A 30 2.04 -6.10 -12.21
CA SER A 30 1.10 -6.61 -13.20
C SER A 30 1.84 -6.77 -14.52
N SER A 31 1.82 -7.98 -15.07
CA SER A 31 2.28 -8.26 -16.43
C SER A 31 1.49 -7.47 -17.48
N THR A 32 0.34 -6.91 -17.11
CA THR A 32 -0.46 -6.05 -17.98
C THR A 32 0.25 -4.75 -18.35
N TYR A 33 0.95 -4.11 -17.41
CA TYR A 33 1.66 -2.86 -17.72
C TYR A 33 2.81 -3.13 -18.70
N SER A 34 3.58 -4.19 -18.49
CA SER A 34 4.63 -4.61 -19.43
C SER A 34 4.07 -4.87 -20.83
N ALA A 35 2.95 -5.58 -20.93
CA ALA A 35 2.31 -5.82 -22.22
C ALA A 35 1.84 -4.53 -22.93
N ILE A 36 1.32 -3.55 -22.18
CA ILE A 36 0.94 -2.23 -22.72
C ILE A 36 2.17 -1.46 -23.20
N LEU A 37 3.29 -1.55 -22.49
CA LEU A 37 4.55 -0.94 -22.94
C LEU A 37 5.07 -1.58 -24.22
N GLU A 38 4.97 -2.92 -24.33
CA GLU A 38 5.37 -3.66 -25.52
C GLU A 38 4.48 -3.36 -26.73
N SER A 39 3.16 -3.24 -26.54
CA SER A 39 2.23 -2.99 -27.63
C SER A 39 2.27 -1.56 -28.17
N LYS A 40 2.84 -0.61 -27.41
CA LYS A 40 2.97 0.81 -27.78
C LYS A 40 1.69 1.36 -28.42
N PRO A 41 0.54 1.30 -27.72
CA PRO A 41 -0.79 1.53 -28.32
C PRO A 41 -0.96 2.92 -28.92
N TYR A 42 -0.11 3.88 -28.55
CA TYR A 42 -0.14 5.27 -29.01
C TYR A 42 1.15 5.72 -29.68
N GLY A 43 2.05 4.79 -30.02
CA GLY A 43 3.39 5.07 -30.53
C GLY A 43 4.37 5.55 -29.45
N GLU A 44 5.58 5.95 -29.88
CA GLU A 44 6.64 6.47 -28.99
C GLU A 44 6.27 7.82 -28.34
N ASP A 45 5.33 8.56 -28.95
CA ASP A 45 4.94 9.90 -28.50
C ASP A 45 4.10 9.88 -27.22
N CYS A 46 3.55 8.72 -26.83
CA CYS A 46 2.70 8.61 -25.65
C CYS A 46 2.82 7.23 -25.01
N ILE A 47 3.79 7.12 -24.09
CA ILE A 47 3.99 5.94 -23.26
C ILE A 47 3.24 6.15 -21.94
N PRO A 48 2.23 5.31 -21.62
CA PRO A 48 1.48 5.45 -20.37
C PRO A 48 2.39 5.24 -19.16
N SER A 49 2.26 6.08 -18.13
CA SER A 49 2.95 5.92 -16.86
C SER A 49 2.20 4.94 -15.94
N LYS A 50 2.93 4.23 -15.08
CA LYS A 50 2.32 3.35 -14.07
C LYS A 50 2.09 4.11 -12.77
N LEU A 51 0.86 4.08 -12.28
CA LEU A 51 0.49 4.53 -10.93
C LEU A 51 0.25 3.32 -10.02
N GLU A 52 0.68 3.43 -8.77
CA GLU A 52 0.47 2.38 -7.76
C GLU A 52 -0.74 2.69 -6.88
N CYS A 53 -1.57 1.67 -6.65
CA CYS A 53 -2.76 1.80 -5.83
C CYS A 53 -2.40 1.87 -4.33
N ILE A 54 -2.57 3.06 -3.72
CA ILE A 54 -2.41 3.26 -2.27
C ILE A 54 -3.29 2.29 -1.47
N GLY A 55 -4.51 2.05 -1.93
CA GLY A 55 -5.44 1.10 -1.29
C GLY A 55 -4.88 -0.32 -1.26
N HIS A 56 -4.16 -0.74 -2.31
CA HIS A 56 -3.51 -2.03 -2.37
C HIS A 56 -2.32 -2.11 -1.39
N VAL A 57 -1.48 -1.07 -1.35
CA VAL A 57 -0.36 -0.98 -0.40
C VAL A 57 -0.87 -0.98 1.06
N GLN A 58 -1.94 -0.24 1.34
CA GLN A 58 -2.64 -0.24 2.63
C GLN A 58 -3.08 -1.66 3.01
N LYS A 59 -3.82 -2.37 2.15
CA LYS A 59 -4.25 -3.76 2.41
C LYS A 59 -3.07 -4.71 2.66
N ARG A 60 -1.96 -4.52 1.96
CA ARG A 60 -0.74 -5.33 2.11
C ARG A 60 -0.18 -5.26 3.54
N VAL A 61 -0.24 -4.10 4.20
CA VAL A 61 0.18 -3.96 5.61
C VAL A 61 -0.65 -4.86 6.51
N GLY A 62 -1.97 -4.77 6.42
CA GLY A 62 -2.87 -5.61 7.23
C GLY A 62 -2.66 -7.10 6.97
N SER A 63 -2.54 -7.52 5.71
CA SER A 63 -2.27 -8.92 5.36
C SER A 63 -0.94 -9.42 5.94
N ARG A 64 0.12 -8.61 5.88
CA ARG A 64 1.43 -8.95 6.47
C ARG A 64 1.38 -9.04 7.99
N LEU A 65 0.67 -8.14 8.67
CA LEU A 65 0.49 -8.19 10.12
C LEU A 65 -0.33 -9.42 10.55
N ARG A 66 -1.40 -9.76 9.83
CA ARG A 66 -2.19 -10.97 10.10
C ARG A 66 -1.36 -12.24 9.87
N ARG A 67 -0.53 -12.26 8.82
CA ARG A 67 0.42 -13.36 8.57
C ARG A 67 1.47 -13.45 9.68
N LEU A 68 2.01 -12.33 10.16
CA LEU A 68 2.96 -12.29 11.28
C LEU A 68 2.34 -12.88 12.55
N LYS A 69 1.09 -12.49 12.85
CA LYS A 69 0.33 -13.02 13.99
C LYS A 69 0.12 -14.54 13.85
N SER A 70 -0.26 -15.02 12.67
CA SER A 70 -0.54 -16.45 12.46
C SER A 70 0.74 -17.30 12.45
N SER A 71 1.81 -16.84 11.81
CA SER A 71 3.09 -17.57 11.76
C SER A 71 3.81 -17.64 13.10
N ASN A 72 3.45 -16.78 14.06
CA ASN A 72 3.99 -16.78 15.42
C ASN A 72 2.98 -17.31 16.45
N LYS A 73 1.92 -17.98 16.03
CA LYS A 73 0.96 -18.61 16.95
C LYS A 73 1.68 -19.65 17.82
N GLY A 74 1.47 -19.58 19.13
CA GLY A 74 2.09 -20.48 20.11
C GLY A 74 3.51 -20.11 20.52
N ARG A 75 4.24 -19.29 19.74
CA ARG A 75 5.56 -18.80 20.13
C ARG A 75 5.43 -17.80 21.28
N LYS A 76 6.32 -17.94 22.26
CA LYS A 76 6.45 -17.00 23.37
C LYS A 76 7.52 -15.97 23.05
N LEU A 77 7.24 -14.72 23.39
CA LEU A 77 8.21 -13.63 23.38
C LEU A 77 9.08 -13.72 24.65
N SER A 78 10.03 -12.78 24.78
CA SER A 78 10.95 -12.71 25.93
C SER A 78 10.24 -12.60 27.29
N ASP A 79 9.01 -12.13 27.31
CA ASP A 79 8.17 -12.00 28.51
C ASP A 79 7.24 -13.21 28.77
N GLY A 80 7.44 -14.33 28.06
CA GLY A 80 6.65 -15.54 28.20
C GLY A 80 5.22 -15.45 27.63
N LYS A 81 4.83 -14.33 27.02
CA LYS A 81 3.51 -14.11 26.43
C LYS A 81 3.55 -14.28 24.91
N GLY A 82 2.37 -14.50 24.31
CA GLY A 82 2.24 -14.61 22.86
C GLY A 82 2.24 -13.25 22.16
N ILE A 83 2.43 -13.24 20.84
CA ILE A 83 2.37 -12.02 20.01
C ILE A 83 0.99 -11.34 20.00
N SER A 84 -0.07 -12.07 20.35
CA SER A 84 -1.45 -11.59 20.37
C SER A 84 -2.08 -11.74 21.76
N GLY A 85 -3.18 -11.01 21.99
CA GLY A 85 -3.85 -10.94 23.29
C GLY A 85 -4.03 -9.50 23.78
N LYS A 86 -4.53 -9.35 25.00
CA LYS A 86 -4.74 -8.03 25.63
C LYS A 86 -3.39 -7.27 25.71
N GLY A 87 -3.39 -6.02 25.22
CA GLY A 87 -2.19 -5.18 25.17
C GLY A 87 -1.15 -5.57 24.10
N ARG A 88 -1.49 -6.47 23.17
CA ARG A 88 -0.57 -6.97 22.12
C ARG A 88 -1.12 -6.72 20.72
N LEU A 89 -0.61 -7.42 19.71
CA LEU A 89 -1.07 -7.29 18.32
C LEU A 89 -2.48 -7.88 18.16
N THR A 90 -3.49 -7.05 18.39
CA THR A 90 -4.91 -7.39 18.19
C THR A 90 -5.35 -7.08 16.76
N THR A 91 -6.49 -7.63 16.35
CA THR A 91 -7.09 -7.31 15.04
C THR A 91 -7.36 -5.81 14.91
N GLY A 92 -7.91 -5.18 15.95
CA GLY A 92 -8.11 -3.72 15.97
C GLY A 92 -6.82 -2.93 15.78
N LYS A 93 -5.71 -3.29 16.45
CA LYS A 93 -4.41 -2.62 16.22
C LYS A 93 -3.90 -2.81 14.78
N MET A 94 -4.11 -3.98 14.19
CA MET A 94 -3.74 -4.22 12.78
C MET A 94 -4.57 -3.39 11.81
N ASP A 95 -5.87 -3.23 12.06
CA ASP A 95 -6.77 -2.43 11.21
C ASP A 95 -6.45 -0.92 11.34
N VAL A 96 -6.14 -0.44 12.54
CA VAL A 96 -5.66 0.93 12.77
C VAL A 96 -4.35 1.19 12.03
N LEU A 97 -3.35 0.29 12.17
CA LEU A 97 -2.08 0.42 11.46
C LEU A 97 -2.25 0.40 9.95
N GLN A 98 -3.13 -0.46 9.43
CA GLN A 98 -3.47 -0.49 8.01
C GLN A 98 -4.02 0.88 7.57
N ASN A 99 -4.99 1.45 8.29
CA ASN A 99 -5.61 2.72 7.92
C ASN A 99 -4.64 3.91 8.02
N TYR A 100 -3.89 4.01 9.12
CA TYR A 100 -2.90 5.07 9.32
C TYR A 100 -1.78 5.01 8.29
N TYR A 101 -1.34 3.82 7.88
CA TYR A 101 -0.35 3.68 6.81
C TYR A 101 -0.85 4.29 5.48
N GLY A 102 -2.11 4.02 5.13
CA GLY A 102 -2.72 4.62 3.95
C GLY A 102 -2.91 6.14 4.07
N LEU A 103 -3.26 6.63 5.27
CA LEU A 103 -3.41 8.06 5.53
C LEU A 103 -2.06 8.79 5.39
N ALA A 104 -1.02 8.26 6.02
CA ALA A 104 0.35 8.79 5.95
C ALA A 104 0.86 8.94 4.51
N ILE A 105 0.53 8.01 3.61
CA ILE A 105 0.88 8.13 2.19
C ILE A 105 0.08 9.26 1.51
N ARG A 106 -1.24 9.29 1.72
CA ARG A 106 -2.12 10.28 1.06
C ARG A 106 -1.82 11.72 1.48
N GLU A 107 -1.43 11.93 2.73
CA GLU A 107 -1.12 13.26 3.26
C GLU A 107 0.27 13.76 2.87
N ASN A 108 1.15 12.89 2.33
CA ASN A 108 2.55 13.22 2.07
C ASN A 108 3.00 12.78 0.66
N LEU A 109 2.12 12.87 -0.35
CA LEU A 109 2.39 12.39 -1.72
C LEU A 109 3.65 13.00 -2.33
N ASP A 110 3.91 14.27 -2.04
CA ASP A 110 5.00 15.04 -2.65
C ASP A 110 6.28 15.05 -1.80
N ASN A 111 6.28 14.42 -0.62
CA ASN A 111 7.42 14.41 0.30
C ASN A 111 7.64 13.03 0.92
N VAL A 112 8.60 12.29 0.37
CA VAL A 112 8.96 10.94 0.80
C VAL A 112 9.50 10.91 2.23
N GLU A 113 10.21 11.94 2.67
CA GLU A 113 10.78 12.00 4.01
C GLU A 113 9.67 12.16 5.07
N GLU A 114 8.76 13.10 4.86
CA GLU A 114 7.61 13.29 5.76
C GLU A 114 6.64 12.10 5.67
N MET A 115 6.46 11.48 4.51
CA MET A 115 5.71 10.22 4.38
C MET A 115 6.32 9.11 5.26
N ALA A 116 7.63 8.91 5.18
CA ALA A 116 8.33 7.89 5.97
C ALA A 116 8.21 8.18 7.47
N LYS A 117 8.27 9.45 7.86
CA LYS A 117 8.10 9.91 9.24
C LYS A 117 6.67 9.68 9.74
N ALA A 118 5.65 10.01 8.94
CA ALA A 118 4.23 9.78 9.28
C ALA A 118 3.90 8.28 9.40
N VAL A 119 4.48 7.44 8.54
CA VAL A 119 4.39 5.97 8.65
C VAL A 119 5.01 5.48 9.97
N LYS A 120 6.19 5.99 10.36
CA LYS A 120 6.82 5.65 11.65
C LYS A 120 6.01 6.16 12.84
N ALA A 121 5.47 7.38 12.75
CA ALA A 121 4.59 7.95 13.77
C ALA A 121 3.37 7.06 14.04
N SER A 122 2.78 6.50 12.98
CA SER A 122 1.65 5.57 13.08
C SER A 122 2.00 4.33 13.88
N LEU A 123 3.19 3.75 13.65
CA LEU A 123 3.66 2.58 14.38
C LEU A 123 3.89 2.90 15.86
N PHE A 124 4.61 3.99 16.14
CA PHE A 124 4.94 4.40 17.51
C PHE A 124 3.69 4.79 18.31
N HIS A 125 2.75 5.51 17.69
CA HIS A 125 1.48 5.83 18.33
C HIS A 125 0.71 4.58 18.76
N VAL A 126 0.62 3.55 17.90
CA VAL A 126 -0.08 2.29 18.23
C VAL A 126 0.68 1.42 19.25
N ALA A 127 2.01 1.58 19.31
CA ALA A 127 2.89 0.90 20.26
C ALA A 127 2.96 1.62 21.62
N SER A 128 2.58 2.90 21.69
CA SER A 128 2.60 3.75 22.88
C SER A 128 1.77 3.17 24.02
N THR A 129 2.25 3.36 25.26
CA THR A 129 1.51 3.08 26.50
C THR A 129 1.71 4.23 27.47
N GLU A 130 0.92 4.28 28.55
CA GLU A 130 1.07 5.30 29.60
C GLU A 130 2.47 5.25 30.24
N GLU A 131 3.03 4.05 30.43
CA GLU A 131 4.35 3.85 31.02
C GLU A 131 5.50 4.09 30.03
N ASN A 132 5.22 4.06 28.72
CA ASN A 132 6.20 4.28 27.67
C ASN A 132 5.57 5.07 26.51
N PRO A 133 5.40 6.40 26.67
CA PRO A 133 4.79 7.23 25.65
C PRO A 133 5.72 7.39 24.44
N GLN A 134 5.23 7.07 23.24
CA GLN A 134 6.00 7.12 21.99
C GLN A 134 5.44 8.13 20.98
N HIS A 135 4.96 9.27 21.45
CA HIS A 135 4.31 10.31 20.62
C HIS A 135 5.29 11.29 19.96
N HIS A 136 6.60 11.02 19.99
CA HIS A 136 7.66 11.94 19.53
C HIS A 136 7.64 12.25 18.02
N LEU A 137 6.97 11.42 17.20
CA LEU A 137 6.76 11.68 15.77
C LEU A 137 5.31 12.06 15.43
N CYS A 138 4.40 12.15 16.41
CA CYS A 138 3.04 12.58 16.15
C CYS A 138 3.03 14.05 15.70
N PRO A 139 2.13 14.43 14.76
CA PRO A 139 1.87 15.83 14.46
C PRO A 139 1.55 16.61 15.74
N LYS A 140 2.02 17.87 15.80
CA LYS A 140 1.71 18.78 16.89
C LYS A 140 0.34 19.43 16.71
#